data_AF-A0A9X3SFE3-F1
#
_entry.id   AF-A0A9X3SFE3-F1
#
_cell.length_a   1.000
_cell.length_b   1.000
_cell.length_c   1.000
_cell.angle_alpha   90.00
_cell.angle_beta   90.00
_cell.angle_gamma   90.00
#
_symmetry.space_group_name_H-M   'P 1'
#
loop_
_entity.id
_entity.type
_entity.pdbx_description
1 polymer ?
#
loop_
_entity_poly.entity_id
_entity_poly.type
_entity_poly.pdbx_seq_one_letter_code
_entity_poly.pdbx_strand_id
1 'polypeptide(L)'
;MGHGLEVMTPTHFNPLDIDLLSRNLRAEMDVRPRVPLDAVEPFPGAGLYALYYTGDLPIYERLRDMNVPIYVGRAEAGNSSYGEPPNESYPKLFKRISDHRKSINEADNLDASDFDVRHLILDDIWIILGERALLRTYRPVLWNTLMTGFGSNHPGGGRKNARSIWDSIHPGRKRAAKLLCNRKYSRSEMEQVIADAIDISFQDEGQQRERALSDLKNRPAKKIWQESTEKTKPIRVFREHVFREENKRFGVDISGVDWVHELGPETTATEIASLDDLED
;
A
#
# COMPACT_ATOMS: atom_id res chain seq x y z
N MET A 1 -31.54 -47.03 1.43
CA MET A 1 -31.03 -46.87 0.05
C MET A 1 -31.53 -45.55 -0.49
N GLY A 2 -30.62 -44.72 -0.99
CA GLY A 2 -30.92 -43.40 -1.53
C GLY A 2 -29.65 -42.58 -1.71
N HIS A 3 -28.68 -43.11 -2.46
CA HIS A 3 -27.57 -42.31 -2.95
C HIS A 3 -28.11 -41.43 -4.09
N GLY A 4 -28.37 -40.16 -3.79
CA GLY A 4 -28.52 -39.14 -4.82
C GLY A 4 -27.17 -38.95 -5.49
N LEU A 5 -27.05 -39.38 -6.74
CA LEU A 5 -25.96 -38.98 -7.61
C LEU A 5 -26.15 -37.49 -7.90
N GLU A 6 -25.35 -36.66 -7.24
CA GLU A 6 -25.18 -35.26 -7.59
C GLU A 6 -24.51 -35.22 -8.96
N VAL A 7 -25.31 -34.95 -10.00
CA VAL A 7 -24.82 -34.81 -11.36
C VAL A 7 -23.99 -33.53 -11.40
N MET A 8 -22.66 -33.66 -11.30
CA MET A 8 -21.73 -32.57 -11.56
C MET A 8 -21.86 -32.19 -13.04
N THR A 9 -22.66 -31.16 -13.32
CA THR A 9 -22.69 -30.52 -14.63
C THR A 9 -21.27 -30.05 -14.94
N PRO A 10 -20.67 -30.42 -16.09
CA PRO A 10 -19.34 -29.93 -16.44
C PRO A 10 -19.39 -28.41 -16.48
N THR A 11 -18.59 -27.75 -15.64
CA THR A 11 -18.44 -26.31 -15.69
C THR A 11 -17.79 -25.96 -17.03
N HIS A 12 -18.42 -25.07 -17.80
CA HIS A 12 -17.85 -24.57 -19.05
C HIS A 12 -16.46 -23.98 -18.76
N PHE A 13 -15.44 -24.47 -19.45
CA PHE A 13 -14.10 -23.89 -19.36
C PHE A 13 -14.12 -22.47 -19.92
N ASN A 14 -13.85 -21.48 -19.07
CA ASN A 14 -13.67 -20.10 -19.49
C ASN A 14 -12.16 -19.84 -19.69
N PRO A 15 -11.66 -19.76 -20.94
CA PRO A 15 -10.25 -19.50 -21.21
C PRO A 15 -9.80 -18.10 -20.75
N LEU A 16 -10.75 -17.20 -20.46
CA LEU A 16 -10.50 -15.86 -19.93
C LEU A 16 -10.83 -15.76 -18.43
N ASP A 17 -10.85 -16.89 -17.73
CA ASP A 17 -11.03 -16.92 -16.29
C ASP A 17 -9.90 -16.14 -15.59
N ILE A 18 -10.27 -15.25 -14.66
CA ILE A 18 -9.32 -14.35 -14.00
C ILE A 18 -8.31 -15.13 -13.15
N ASP A 19 -8.66 -16.30 -12.60
CA ASP A 19 -7.74 -17.10 -11.79
C ASP A 19 -6.73 -17.82 -12.69
N LEU A 20 -7.14 -18.27 -13.88
CA LEU A 20 -6.23 -18.79 -14.89
C LEU A 20 -5.26 -17.71 -15.37
N LEU A 21 -5.77 -16.53 -15.72
CA LEU A 21 -4.93 -15.39 -16.14
C LEU A 21 -3.99 -14.93 -15.03
N SER A 22 -4.47 -14.93 -13.77
CA SER A 22 -3.65 -14.61 -12.61
C SER A 22 -2.48 -15.58 -12.44
N ARG A 23 -2.74 -16.89 -12.55
CA ARG A 23 -1.70 -17.91 -12.45
C ARG A 23 -0.66 -17.78 -13.57
N ASN A 24 -1.10 -17.56 -14.80
CA ASN A 24 -0.19 -17.41 -15.94
C ASN A 24 0.71 -16.17 -15.79
N LEU A 25 0.14 -15.01 -15.44
CA LEU A 25 0.92 -13.79 -15.25
C LEU A 25 1.84 -13.85 -14.03
N ARG A 26 1.40 -14.50 -12.95
CA ARG A 26 2.25 -14.74 -11.79
C ARG A 26 3.43 -15.64 -12.15
N ALA A 27 3.17 -16.77 -12.81
CA ALA A 27 4.23 -17.70 -13.25
C ALA A 27 5.23 -16.99 -14.16
N GLU A 28 4.73 -16.20 -15.11
CA GLU A 28 5.58 -15.41 -16.01
C GLU A 28 6.40 -14.36 -15.25
N MET A 29 5.81 -13.65 -14.28
CA MET A 29 6.54 -12.70 -13.42
C MET A 29 7.60 -13.44 -12.58
N ASP A 30 7.27 -14.60 -12.01
CA ASP A 30 8.13 -15.34 -11.10
C ASP A 30 9.38 -15.91 -11.76
N VAL A 31 9.33 -16.21 -13.06
CA VAL A 31 10.50 -16.66 -13.83
C VAL A 31 11.37 -15.51 -14.33
N ARG A 32 10.91 -14.26 -14.28
CA ARG A 32 11.76 -13.12 -14.68
C ARG A 32 12.93 -12.96 -13.73
N PRO A 33 14.13 -12.66 -14.26
CA PRO A 33 15.28 -12.38 -13.43
C PRO A 33 14.97 -11.18 -12.55
N ARG A 34 15.41 -11.27 -11.28
CA ARG A 34 15.50 -10.08 -10.44
C ARG A 34 16.68 -9.26 -10.89
N VAL A 35 16.46 -7.96 -11.05
CA VAL A 35 17.50 -7.00 -11.35
C VAL A 35 17.50 -5.98 -10.22
N PRO A 36 18.68 -5.58 -9.70
CA PRO A 36 18.75 -4.48 -8.73
C PRO A 36 18.05 -3.24 -9.27
N LEU A 37 17.24 -2.58 -8.44
CA LEU A 37 16.41 -1.45 -8.86
C LEU A 37 17.25 -0.25 -9.34
N ASP A 38 18.44 -0.08 -8.78
CA ASP A 38 19.42 0.94 -9.18
C ASP A 38 20.08 0.65 -10.53
N ALA A 39 20.22 -0.62 -10.90
CA ALA A 39 20.83 -1.11 -12.14
C ALA A 39 19.86 -1.30 -13.32
N VAL A 40 18.61 -0.86 -13.19
CA VAL A 40 17.64 -0.95 -14.30
C VAL A 40 18.02 0.01 -15.42
N GLU A 41 18.36 -0.55 -16.58
CA GLU A 41 18.61 0.21 -17.80
C GLU A 41 17.32 0.58 -18.54
N PRO A 42 17.30 1.66 -19.35
CA PRO A 42 16.14 2.03 -20.16
C PRO A 42 15.71 0.93 -21.13
N PHE A 43 14.41 0.65 -21.17
CA PHE A 43 13.80 -0.27 -22.13
C PHE A 43 12.46 0.29 -22.64
N PRO A 44 12.09 0.02 -23.91
CA PRO A 44 10.83 0.47 -24.47
C PRO A 44 9.64 -0.31 -23.90
N GLY A 45 8.44 0.29 -23.95
CA GLY A 45 7.19 -0.41 -23.68
C GLY A 45 6.48 -0.04 -22.38
N ALA A 46 5.30 -0.61 -22.26
CA ALA A 46 4.37 -0.53 -21.14
C ALA A 46 4.28 -1.90 -20.45
N GLY A 47 3.73 -1.96 -19.24
CA GLY A 47 3.55 -3.25 -18.58
C GLY A 47 3.40 -3.20 -17.06
N LEU A 48 3.89 -4.26 -16.42
CA LEU A 48 3.81 -4.51 -14.99
C LEU A 48 5.20 -4.65 -14.38
N TYR A 49 5.34 -4.30 -13.11
CA TYR A 49 6.56 -4.58 -12.36
C TYR A 49 6.24 -4.87 -10.89
N ALA A 50 7.16 -5.56 -10.23
CA ALA A 50 7.08 -5.88 -8.82
C ALA A 50 8.40 -5.56 -8.14
N LEU A 51 8.35 -4.88 -7.00
CA LEU A 51 9.50 -4.57 -6.16
C LEU A 51 9.63 -5.60 -5.05
N TYR A 52 10.86 -6.01 -4.76
CA TYR A 52 11.21 -6.97 -3.72
C TYR A 52 12.26 -6.36 -2.82
N TYR A 53 12.12 -6.55 -1.51
CA TYR A 53 13.04 -5.97 -0.53
C TYR A 53 14.24 -6.87 -0.27
N THR A 54 15.43 -6.30 -0.23
CA THR A 54 16.72 -7.00 0.00
C THR A 54 17.57 -6.35 1.10
N GLY A 55 17.14 -5.21 1.65
CA GLY A 55 17.88 -4.49 2.70
C GLY A 55 17.67 -5.01 4.13
N ASP A 56 18.08 -4.19 5.10
CA ASP A 56 18.15 -4.55 6.52
C ASP A 56 17.23 -3.77 7.48
N LEU A 57 16.30 -2.96 6.96
CA LEU A 57 15.33 -2.22 7.75
C LEU A 57 14.50 -3.20 8.60
N PRO A 58 14.51 -3.09 9.95
CA PRO A 58 13.92 -4.10 10.84
C PRO A 58 12.45 -4.40 10.56
N ILE A 59 11.66 -3.41 10.15
CA ILE A 59 10.23 -3.59 9.84
C ILE A 59 9.99 -4.53 8.64
N TYR A 60 11.01 -4.75 7.80
CA TYR A 60 10.95 -5.61 6.61
C TYR A 60 11.94 -6.76 6.64
N GLU A 61 12.61 -7.02 7.77
CA GLU A 61 13.65 -8.05 7.88
C GLU A 61 13.20 -9.41 7.35
N ARG A 62 11.96 -9.83 7.68
CA ARG A 62 11.38 -11.10 7.20
C ARG A 62 11.18 -11.18 5.69
N LEU A 63 11.13 -10.05 4.98
CA LEU A 63 10.97 -10.02 3.53
C LEU A 63 12.31 -10.08 2.78
N ARG A 64 13.44 -9.91 3.48
CA ARG A 64 14.77 -9.91 2.89
C ARG A 64 15.00 -11.18 2.07
N ASP A 65 15.34 -11.00 0.80
CA ASP A 65 15.63 -12.08 -0.16
C ASP A 65 14.47 -13.06 -0.42
N MET A 66 13.25 -12.72 0.01
CA MET A 66 12.06 -13.56 -0.18
C MET A 66 11.37 -13.27 -1.50
N ASN A 67 10.71 -14.28 -2.09
CA ASN A 67 9.85 -14.15 -3.28
C ASN A 67 8.46 -13.56 -2.98
N VAL A 68 8.42 -12.55 -2.10
CA VAL A 68 7.22 -11.81 -1.72
C VAL A 68 7.39 -10.35 -2.14
N PRO A 69 6.64 -9.87 -3.14
CA PRO A 69 6.76 -8.48 -3.57
C PRO A 69 6.16 -7.53 -2.54
N ILE A 70 6.90 -6.46 -2.23
CA ILE A 70 6.43 -5.41 -1.32
C ILE A 70 5.49 -4.42 -2.03
N TYR A 71 5.67 -4.28 -3.35
CA TYR A 71 4.85 -3.44 -4.21
C TYR A 71 4.67 -4.08 -5.60
N VAL A 72 3.49 -3.92 -6.19
CA VAL A 72 3.21 -4.23 -7.59
C VAL A 72 2.71 -2.95 -8.25
N GLY A 73 3.31 -2.59 -9.38
CA GLY A 73 2.94 -1.41 -10.12
C GLY A 73 2.73 -1.69 -11.61
N ARG A 74 2.20 -0.67 -12.29
CA ARG A 74 1.93 -0.70 -13.72
C ARG A 74 2.28 0.62 -14.40
N ALA A 75 2.46 0.56 -15.71
CA ALA A 75 2.50 1.74 -16.57
C ALA A 75 1.91 1.40 -17.93
N GLU A 76 0.90 2.13 -18.36
CA GLU A 76 0.25 1.98 -19.67
C GLU A 76 0.97 2.88 -20.70
N ALA A 77 1.01 2.46 -21.98
CA ALA A 77 1.60 3.23 -23.06
C ALA A 77 0.84 4.55 -23.26
N GLY A 78 -0.48 4.50 -23.05
CA GLY A 78 -1.42 5.60 -23.27
C GLY A 78 -1.87 5.67 -24.73
N ASN A 79 -3.01 6.33 -24.94
CA ASN A 79 -3.68 6.61 -26.24
C ASN A 79 -4.59 5.52 -26.83
N SER A 80 -4.85 4.40 -26.13
CA SER A 80 -5.92 3.47 -26.55
C SER A 80 -7.33 4.11 -26.56
N SER A 81 -7.50 5.28 -25.92
CA SER A 81 -8.77 6.03 -25.89
C SER A 81 -9.17 6.71 -27.21
N TYR A 82 -8.30 6.75 -28.23
CA TYR A 82 -8.58 7.39 -29.53
C TYR A 82 -8.43 6.46 -30.75
N GLY A 83 -8.32 5.15 -30.55
CA GLY A 83 -8.24 4.16 -31.65
C GLY A 83 -6.89 4.06 -32.36
N GLU A 84 -5.88 4.83 -31.92
CA GLU A 84 -4.50 4.72 -32.39
C GLU A 84 -3.75 3.61 -31.64
N PRO A 85 -2.90 2.82 -32.30
CA PRO A 85 -2.09 1.81 -31.62
C PRO A 85 -1.13 2.47 -30.62
N PRO A 86 -0.86 1.82 -29.47
CA PRO A 86 0.08 2.34 -28.48
C PRO A 86 1.49 2.48 -29.08
N ASN A 87 2.20 3.54 -28.69
CA ASN A 87 3.59 3.72 -29.09
C ASN A 87 4.51 2.87 -28.20
N GLU A 88 4.80 1.66 -28.66
CA GLU A 88 5.64 0.69 -27.95
C GLU A 88 7.10 1.12 -27.82
N SER A 89 7.58 2.07 -28.63
CA SER A 89 8.96 2.58 -28.54
C SER A 89 9.21 3.46 -27.32
N TYR A 90 8.15 3.95 -26.66
CA TYR A 90 8.29 4.82 -25.49
C TYR A 90 8.53 4.02 -24.20
N PRO A 91 9.52 4.38 -23.37
CA PRO A 91 9.91 3.62 -22.17
C PRO A 91 9.03 3.93 -20.95
N LYS A 92 7.72 3.68 -21.07
CA LYS A 92 6.71 4.08 -20.07
C LYS A 92 6.87 3.34 -18.76
N LEU A 93 7.07 2.02 -18.83
CA LEU A 93 7.29 1.18 -17.65
C LEU A 93 8.61 1.54 -16.96
N PHE A 94 9.69 1.66 -17.72
CA PHE A 94 10.98 2.11 -17.20
C PHE A 94 10.88 3.47 -16.48
N LYS A 95 10.22 4.46 -17.10
CA LYS A 95 10.05 5.78 -16.48
C LYS A 95 9.29 5.69 -15.15
N ARG A 96 8.25 4.86 -15.09
CA ARG A 96 7.50 4.64 -13.85
C ARG A 96 8.35 3.97 -12.76
N ILE A 97 9.15 2.96 -13.11
CA ILE A 97 10.11 2.33 -12.20
C ILE A 97 11.12 3.38 -11.69
N SER A 98 11.66 4.22 -12.58
CA SER A 98 12.60 5.29 -12.22
C SER A 98 11.98 6.35 -11.30
N ASP A 99 10.71 6.73 -11.52
CA ASP A 99 9.98 7.63 -10.62
C ASP A 99 9.83 7.03 -9.22
N HIS A 100 9.57 5.72 -9.13
CA HIS A 100 9.48 5.01 -7.85
C HIS A 100 10.81 4.82 -7.17
N ARG A 101 11.88 4.53 -7.91
CA ARG A 101 13.27 4.55 -7.43
C ARG A 101 13.60 5.90 -6.79
N LYS A 102 13.27 7.00 -7.47
CA LYS A 102 13.44 8.34 -6.91
C LYS A 102 12.63 8.54 -5.63
N SER A 103 11.37 8.09 -5.59
CA SER A 103 10.55 8.20 -4.37
C SER A 103 11.12 7.38 -3.20
N ILE A 104 11.78 6.25 -3.46
CA ILE A 104 12.44 5.45 -2.41
C ILE A 104 13.63 6.25 -1.86
N ASN A 105 14.49 6.78 -2.73
CA ASN A 105 15.66 7.58 -2.34
C ASN A 105 15.32 8.96 -1.73
N GLU A 106 14.07 9.41 -1.82
CA GLU A 106 13.59 10.59 -1.08
C GLU A 106 13.23 10.26 0.38
N ALA A 107 13.13 8.98 0.75
CA ALA A 107 12.92 8.59 2.14
C ALA A 107 14.24 8.53 2.92
N ASP A 108 14.20 8.84 4.21
CA ASP A 108 15.39 8.93 5.06
C ASP A 108 15.89 7.56 5.53
N ASN A 109 15.06 6.52 5.41
CA ASN A 109 15.31 5.17 5.95
C ASN A 109 15.20 4.06 4.90
N LEU A 110 15.28 4.40 3.62
CA LEU A 110 15.30 3.44 2.51
C LEU A 110 16.37 3.86 1.50
N ASP A 111 17.00 2.87 0.86
CA ASP A 111 17.85 3.07 -0.31
C ASP A 111 17.35 2.20 -1.45
N ALA A 112 17.37 2.69 -2.69
CA ALA A 112 16.98 1.89 -3.85
C ALA A 112 17.86 0.65 -4.08
N SER A 113 19.09 0.64 -3.58
CA SER A 113 19.98 -0.53 -3.61
C SER A 113 19.48 -1.69 -2.73
N ASP A 114 18.59 -1.42 -1.78
CA ASP A 114 17.90 -2.42 -0.95
C ASP A 114 16.67 -3.04 -1.64
N PHE A 115 16.54 -2.88 -2.96
CA PHE A 115 15.41 -3.39 -3.72
C PHE A 115 15.84 -4.04 -5.02
N ASP A 116 15.22 -5.17 -5.30
CA ASP A 116 15.18 -5.77 -6.63
C ASP A 116 13.86 -5.45 -7.32
N VAL A 117 13.86 -5.51 -8.65
CA VAL A 117 12.67 -5.41 -9.49
C VAL A 117 12.59 -6.55 -10.49
N ARG A 118 11.37 -7.05 -10.69
CA ARG A 118 10.97 -7.81 -11.89
C ARG A 118 10.01 -6.98 -12.70
N HIS A 119 10.07 -7.08 -14.01
CA HIS A 119 9.17 -6.37 -14.91
C HIS A 119 8.75 -7.24 -16.09
N LEU A 120 7.55 -6.98 -16.59
CA LEU A 120 6.93 -7.63 -17.74
C LEU A 120 6.43 -6.54 -18.69
N ILE A 121 6.90 -6.55 -19.93
CA ILE A 121 6.33 -5.73 -21.00
C ILE A 121 5.04 -6.42 -21.48
N LEU A 122 3.94 -5.67 -21.56
CA LEU A 122 2.61 -6.15 -21.90
C LEU A 122 1.83 -5.11 -22.70
N ASP A 123 0.90 -5.55 -23.53
CA ASP A 123 -0.08 -4.66 -24.17
C ASP A 123 -1.04 -4.07 -23.14
N ASP A 124 -1.47 -2.82 -23.34
CA ASP A 124 -2.33 -2.06 -22.41
C ASP A 124 -3.59 -2.83 -21.94
N ILE A 125 -4.19 -3.64 -22.82
CA ILE A 125 -5.38 -4.46 -22.51
C ILE A 125 -5.08 -5.43 -21.35
N TRP A 126 -3.89 -6.02 -21.32
CA TRP A 126 -3.47 -6.99 -20.31
C TRP A 126 -2.98 -6.33 -19.03
N ILE A 127 -2.51 -5.09 -19.08
CA ILE A 127 -1.90 -4.41 -17.94
C ILE A 127 -2.89 -4.27 -16.79
N ILE A 128 -4.10 -3.78 -17.05
CA ILE A 128 -5.11 -3.55 -16.00
C ILE A 128 -5.53 -4.87 -15.36
N LEU A 129 -5.78 -5.89 -16.19
CA LEU A 129 -6.16 -7.22 -15.72
C LEU A 129 -5.02 -7.86 -14.92
N GLY A 130 -3.81 -7.73 -15.43
CA GLY A 130 -2.61 -8.31 -14.86
C GLY A 130 -2.22 -7.71 -13.51
N GLU A 131 -2.35 -6.39 -13.34
CA GLU A 131 -2.13 -5.76 -12.03
C GLU A 131 -3.08 -6.36 -10.98
N ARG A 132 -4.38 -6.48 -11.29
CA ARG A 132 -5.36 -7.06 -10.37
C ARG A 132 -5.04 -8.52 -10.05
N ALA A 133 -4.63 -9.28 -11.06
CA ALA A 133 -4.19 -10.66 -10.96
C ALA A 133 -3.00 -10.82 -10.00
N LEU A 134 -1.93 -10.05 -10.22
CA LEU A 134 -0.74 -10.07 -9.36
C LEU A 134 -1.07 -9.61 -7.94
N LEU A 135 -1.84 -8.53 -7.79
CA LEU A 135 -2.27 -8.04 -6.49
C LEU A 135 -3.09 -9.07 -5.73
N ARG A 136 -3.97 -9.84 -6.40
CA ARG A 136 -4.76 -10.92 -5.79
C ARG A 136 -3.90 -12.11 -5.37
N THR A 137 -2.90 -12.42 -6.18
CA THR A 137 -2.03 -13.59 -5.99
C THR A 137 -1.02 -13.35 -4.85
N TYR A 138 -0.44 -12.17 -4.78
CA TYR A 138 0.54 -11.80 -3.76
C TYR A 138 -0.07 -11.19 -2.49
N ARG A 139 -1.39 -11.33 -2.25
CA ARG A 139 -2.04 -10.68 -1.10
C ARG A 139 -1.45 -11.15 0.24
N PRO A 140 -1.13 -10.26 1.18
CA PRO A 140 -1.20 -8.80 1.06
C PRO A 140 0.05 -8.21 0.39
N VAL A 141 -0.13 -7.39 -0.66
CA VAL A 141 0.97 -6.57 -1.19
C VAL A 141 1.05 -5.29 -0.35
N LEU A 142 2.04 -5.22 0.53
CA LEU A 142 2.10 -4.23 1.63
C LEU A 142 1.90 -2.79 1.17
N TRP A 143 2.70 -2.30 0.22
CA TRP A 143 2.68 -0.90 -0.22
C TRP A 143 1.49 -0.55 -1.14
N ASN A 144 0.78 -1.55 -1.67
CA ASN A 144 -0.45 -1.33 -2.44
C ASN A 144 -1.69 -1.27 -1.55
N THR A 145 -1.74 -2.11 -0.51
CA THR A 145 -2.99 -2.42 0.20
C THR A 145 -3.03 -1.89 1.63
N LEU A 146 -1.96 -2.07 2.41
CA LEU A 146 -1.89 -1.64 3.81
C LEU A 146 -1.17 -0.30 3.94
N MET A 147 0.05 -0.21 3.41
CA MET A 147 0.90 0.96 3.45
C MET A 147 0.64 1.88 2.25
N THR A 148 -0.60 2.33 2.12
CA THR A 148 -1.00 3.23 1.02
C THR A 148 -0.19 4.53 1.04
N GLY A 149 0.03 5.11 -0.15
CA GLY A 149 0.73 6.39 -0.34
C GLY A 149 2.02 6.33 -1.16
N PHE A 150 2.58 5.13 -1.38
CA PHE A 150 3.76 4.96 -2.25
C PHE A 150 3.43 5.30 -3.72
N GLY A 151 2.39 4.65 -4.27
CA GLY A 151 1.93 4.78 -5.66
C GLY A 151 1.41 6.16 -6.09
N SER A 152 1.11 7.04 -5.13
CA SER A 152 0.43 8.31 -5.39
C SER A 152 1.36 9.32 -6.07
N ASN A 153 0.89 9.95 -7.14
CA ASN A 153 1.54 11.13 -7.71
C ASN A 153 1.34 12.34 -6.76
N HIS A 154 2.12 13.42 -6.95
CA HIS A 154 1.98 14.65 -6.16
C HIS A 154 0.51 15.12 -6.21
N PRO A 155 -0.17 15.32 -5.07
CA PRO A 155 -1.56 15.78 -5.09
C PRO A 155 -1.61 17.17 -5.73
N GLY A 156 -2.51 17.36 -6.70
CA GLY A 156 -2.84 18.72 -7.16
C GLY A 156 -3.26 19.57 -5.96
N GLY A 157 -2.84 20.84 -5.90
CA GLY A 157 -2.78 21.68 -4.69
C GLY A 157 -4.08 21.95 -3.92
N GLY A 158 -5.21 21.33 -4.27
CA GLY A 158 -6.51 21.54 -3.66
C GLY A 158 -6.92 20.58 -2.53
N ARG A 159 -6.15 19.51 -2.24
CA ARG A 159 -6.50 18.53 -1.20
C ARG A 159 -5.57 18.61 0.01
N LYS A 160 -6.10 18.95 1.18
CA LYS A 160 -5.42 18.76 2.47
C LYS A 160 -5.45 17.26 2.78
N ASN A 161 -4.37 16.56 2.44
CA ASN A 161 -4.27 15.13 2.74
C ASN A 161 -3.59 14.95 4.11
N ALA A 162 -4.02 13.96 4.88
CA ALA A 162 -3.23 13.46 5.99
C ALA A 162 -1.98 12.75 5.47
N ARG A 163 -0.95 12.64 6.31
CA ARG A 163 0.21 11.80 6.03
C ARG A 163 -0.24 10.35 5.82
N SER A 164 0.25 9.76 4.72
CA SER A 164 -0.06 8.38 4.38
C SER A 164 0.65 7.40 5.32
N ILE A 165 0.25 6.12 5.37
CA ILE A 165 0.96 5.13 6.19
C ILE A 165 2.40 4.98 5.67
N TRP A 166 2.59 4.97 4.35
CA TRP A 166 3.93 4.91 3.76
C TRP A 166 4.80 6.10 4.19
N ASP A 167 4.29 7.34 4.12
CA ASP A 167 5.04 8.54 4.53
C ASP A 167 5.23 8.68 6.05
N SER A 168 4.48 7.91 6.84
CA SER A 168 4.63 7.82 8.29
C SER A 168 5.73 6.84 8.70
N ILE A 169 5.85 5.71 8.00
CA ILE A 169 6.92 4.72 8.21
C ILE A 169 8.22 5.12 7.52
N HIS A 170 8.13 5.75 6.35
CA HIS A 170 9.25 6.22 5.53
C HIS A 170 9.22 7.76 5.40
N PRO A 171 9.67 8.50 6.43
CA PRO A 171 9.78 9.96 6.36
C PRO A 171 10.83 10.38 5.32
N GLY A 172 10.86 11.66 4.95
CA GLY A 172 11.86 12.25 4.05
C GLY A 172 11.27 12.97 2.82
N ARG A 173 10.17 12.42 2.26
CA ARG A 173 9.52 13.03 1.08
C ARG A 173 9.00 14.43 1.39
N LYS A 174 9.54 15.44 0.69
CA LYS A 174 9.19 16.87 0.86
C LYS A 174 7.69 17.14 0.80
N ARG A 175 6.97 16.40 -0.05
CA ARG A 175 5.51 16.52 -0.23
C ARG A 175 4.70 16.14 1.02
N ALA A 176 5.27 15.32 1.89
CA ALA A 176 4.62 14.89 3.13
C ALA A 176 5.01 15.75 4.33
N ALA A 177 6.10 16.52 4.25
CA ALA A 177 6.72 17.22 5.37
C ALA A 177 5.75 18.10 6.19
N LYS A 178 4.79 18.75 5.55
CA LYS A 178 3.81 19.64 6.20
C LYS A 178 2.45 19.00 6.46
N LEU A 179 2.28 17.71 6.16
CA LEU A 179 1.02 17.02 6.38
C LEU A 179 0.91 16.62 7.86
N LEU A 180 -0.28 16.82 8.42
CA LEU A 180 -0.63 16.27 9.73
C LEU A 180 -0.46 14.75 9.75
N CYS A 181 -0.25 14.20 10.94
CA CYS A 181 -0.10 12.77 11.17
C CYS A 181 -1.23 11.94 10.54
N ASN A 182 -1.04 10.63 10.44
CA ASN A 182 -2.07 9.75 9.92
C ASN A 182 -3.39 9.89 10.71
N ARG A 183 -4.53 9.75 10.02
CA ARG A 183 -5.86 9.93 10.64
C ARG A 183 -6.25 8.82 11.60
N LYS A 184 -5.64 7.63 11.50
CA LYS A 184 -6.12 6.42 12.17
C LYS A 184 -5.08 5.77 13.07
N TYR A 185 -3.84 5.67 12.60
CA TYR A 185 -2.83 4.85 13.28
C TYR A 185 -1.71 5.71 13.85
N SER A 186 -1.28 5.39 15.07
CA SER A 186 0.05 5.77 15.56
C SER A 186 1.12 4.96 14.83
N ARG A 187 2.39 5.32 14.98
CA ARG A 187 3.46 4.50 14.38
C ARG A 187 3.49 3.07 14.93
N SER A 188 3.34 2.88 16.24
CA SER A 188 3.35 1.55 16.85
C SER A 188 2.21 0.67 16.31
N GLU A 189 1.02 1.24 16.12
CA GLU A 189 -0.11 0.53 15.51
C GLU A 189 0.17 0.17 14.04
N MET A 190 0.80 1.08 13.27
CA MET A 190 1.22 0.78 11.90
C MET A 190 2.25 -0.35 11.86
N GLU A 191 3.27 -0.31 12.72
CA GLU A 191 4.32 -1.33 12.81
C GLU A 191 3.74 -2.70 13.14
N GLN A 192 2.79 -2.78 14.09
CA GLN A 192 2.11 -4.05 14.40
C GLN A 192 1.28 -4.58 13.21
N VAL A 193 0.52 -3.71 12.55
CA VAL A 193 -0.29 -4.09 11.37
C VAL A 193 0.61 -4.56 10.22
N ILE A 194 1.78 -3.95 10.05
CA ILE A 194 2.77 -4.36 9.04
C ILE A 194 3.38 -5.71 9.38
N ALA A 195 3.77 -5.94 10.64
CA ALA A 195 4.28 -7.23 11.09
C ALA A 195 3.26 -8.36 10.84
N ASP A 196 2.00 -8.16 11.26
CA ASP A 196 0.93 -9.14 11.05
C ASP A 196 0.69 -9.42 9.55
N ALA A 197 0.77 -8.39 8.70
CA ALA A 197 0.61 -8.53 7.27
C ALA A 197 1.76 -9.33 6.63
N ILE A 198 2.99 -9.10 7.07
CA ILE A 198 4.17 -9.87 6.66
C ILE A 198 4.00 -11.34 7.04
N ASP A 199 3.56 -11.61 8.26
CA ASP A 199 3.32 -12.98 8.74
C ASP A 199 2.28 -13.71 7.87
N ILE A 200 1.22 -13.01 7.46
CA ILE A 200 0.18 -13.55 6.57
C ILE A 200 0.74 -13.84 5.17
N SER A 201 1.70 -13.06 4.66
CA SER A 201 2.32 -13.29 3.34
C SER A 201 3.07 -14.62 3.24
N PHE A 202 3.51 -15.19 4.37
CA PHE A 202 4.20 -16.48 4.44
C PHE A 202 3.26 -17.66 4.71
N GLN A 203 1.96 -17.44 4.85
CA GLN A 203 0.99 -18.52 5.02
C GLN A 203 0.68 -19.19 3.68
N ASP A 204 0.47 -20.50 3.71
CA ASP A 204 -0.02 -21.25 2.55
C ASP A 204 -1.41 -20.76 2.12
N GLU A 205 -1.70 -20.91 0.83
CA GLU A 205 -3.02 -20.60 0.28
C GLU A 205 -4.07 -21.53 0.91
N GLY A 206 -5.15 -20.94 1.45
CA GLY A 206 -6.21 -21.71 2.10
C GLY A 206 -7.15 -20.87 2.95
N GLN A 207 -8.13 -21.55 3.57
CA GLN A 207 -9.16 -20.88 4.38
C GLN A 207 -8.58 -20.09 5.56
N GLN A 208 -7.49 -20.58 6.17
CA GLN A 208 -6.86 -19.89 7.30
C GLN A 208 -6.27 -18.55 6.88
N ARG A 209 -5.53 -18.51 5.76
CA ARG A 209 -4.97 -17.26 5.22
C ARG A 209 -6.05 -16.28 4.79
N GLU A 210 -7.13 -16.74 4.16
CA GLU A 210 -8.24 -15.86 3.78
C GLU A 210 -8.97 -15.29 5.00
N ARG A 211 -9.11 -16.06 6.09
CA ARG A 211 -9.61 -15.53 7.38
C ARG A 211 -8.65 -14.47 7.94
N ALA A 212 -7.36 -14.75 8.00
CA ALA A 212 -6.37 -13.79 8.51
C ALA A 212 -6.34 -12.49 7.69
N LEU A 213 -6.42 -12.57 6.36
CA LEU A 213 -6.57 -11.41 5.47
C LEU A 213 -7.85 -10.62 5.74
N SER A 214 -8.97 -11.31 5.97
CA SER A 214 -10.25 -10.70 6.32
C SER A 214 -10.17 -9.98 7.67
N ASP A 215 -9.59 -10.62 8.68
CA ASP A 215 -9.45 -10.07 10.03
C ASP A 215 -8.53 -8.85 10.03
N LEU A 216 -7.41 -8.91 9.29
CA LEU A 216 -6.51 -7.77 9.11
C LEU A 216 -7.21 -6.57 8.44
N LYS A 217 -8.00 -6.83 7.39
CA LYS A 217 -8.75 -5.79 6.66
C LYS A 217 -9.85 -5.15 7.51
N ASN A 218 -10.54 -5.95 8.31
CA ASN A 218 -11.68 -5.52 9.12
C ASN A 218 -11.27 -5.08 10.54
N ARG A 219 -9.97 -5.05 10.84
CA ARG A 219 -9.46 -4.64 12.14
C ARG A 219 -9.93 -3.23 12.47
N PRO A 220 -10.57 -3.02 13.63
CA PRO A 220 -11.01 -1.69 14.05
C PRO A 220 -9.79 -0.79 14.26
N ALA A 221 -9.90 0.46 13.82
CA ALA A 221 -8.86 1.47 13.98
C ALA A 221 -9.48 2.74 14.56
N LYS A 222 -9.09 3.08 15.79
CA LYS A 222 -9.57 4.28 16.48
C LYS A 222 -8.97 5.52 15.81
N LYS A 223 -9.82 6.38 15.23
CA LYS A 223 -9.40 7.62 14.60
C LYS A 223 -8.58 8.47 15.59
N ILE A 224 -7.49 9.05 15.12
CA ILE A 224 -6.74 10.08 15.83
C ILE A 224 -7.42 11.43 15.63
N TRP A 225 -7.75 11.76 14.36
CA TRP A 225 -8.38 13.01 14.01
C TRP A 225 -9.18 12.91 12.70
N GLN A 226 -10.08 13.86 12.47
CA GLN A 226 -10.81 14.02 11.21
C GLN A 226 -11.05 15.49 10.86
N GLU A 227 -11.15 15.78 9.56
CA GLU A 227 -11.61 17.09 9.10
C GLU A 227 -13.08 17.29 9.44
N SER A 228 -13.46 18.54 9.70
CA SER A 228 -14.86 18.90 9.76
C SER A 228 -15.50 18.86 8.36
N THR A 229 -16.80 18.60 8.33
CA THR A 229 -17.62 18.65 7.10
C THR A 229 -17.68 20.06 6.52
N GLU A 230 -17.51 21.08 7.37
CA GLU A 230 -17.40 22.48 6.98
C GLU A 230 -15.94 22.91 7.05
N LYS A 231 -15.40 23.44 5.94
CA LYS A 231 -13.98 23.85 5.85
C LYS A 231 -13.58 24.96 6.83
N THR A 232 -14.55 25.70 7.36
CA THR A 232 -14.37 26.80 8.32
C THR A 232 -14.34 26.34 9.77
N LYS A 233 -14.71 25.08 10.04
CA LYS A 233 -14.74 24.53 11.39
C LYS A 233 -13.41 23.86 11.76
N PRO A 234 -13.05 23.85 13.07
CA PRO A 234 -11.85 23.16 13.55
C PRO A 234 -11.85 21.68 13.18
N ILE A 235 -10.65 21.11 13.04
CA ILE A 235 -10.54 19.64 12.96
C ILE A 235 -10.91 19.03 14.31
N ARG A 236 -11.41 17.80 14.28
CA ARG A 236 -11.80 17.05 15.48
C ARG A 236 -10.71 16.05 15.82
N VAL A 237 -10.23 16.08 17.05
CA VAL A 237 -9.16 15.20 17.56
C VAL A 237 -9.75 14.31 18.64
N PHE A 238 -9.63 12.99 18.46
CA PHE A 238 -10.18 11.98 19.36
C PHE A 238 -9.15 11.29 20.25
N ARG A 239 -7.87 11.38 19.86
CA ARG A 239 -6.73 10.80 20.59
C ARG A 239 -5.67 11.89 20.72
N GLU A 240 -5.90 12.86 21.60
CA GLU A 240 -5.08 14.07 21.71
C GLU A 240 -3.59 13.76 21.90
N HIS A 241 -3.26 12.90 22.86
CA HIS A 241 -1.87 12.51 23.13
C HIS A 241 -1.17 12.01 21.86
N VAL A 242 -1.81 11.09 21.13
CA VAL A 242 -1.27 10.51 19.88
C VAL A 242 -1.16 11.57 18.79
N PHE A 243 -2.15 12.45 18.65
CA PHE A 243 -2.12 13.54 17.68
C PHE A 243 -0.92 14.46 17.91
N ARG A 244 -0.67 14.86 19.16
CA ARG A 244 0.46 15.73 19.52
C ARG A 244 1.80 15.02 19.30
N GLU A 245 1.93 13.79 19.78
CA GLU A 245 3.16 13.00 19.70
C GLU A 245 3.57 12.74 18.24
N GLU A 246 2.64 12.25 17.41
CA GLU A 246 2.94 11.92 16.02
C GLU A 246 3.26 13.17 15.18
N ASN A 247 2.56 14.29 15.37
CA ASN A 247 2.91 15.53 14.66
C ASN A 247 4.28 16.08 15.11
N LYS A 248 4.57 16.04 16.42
CA LYS A 248 5.88 16.43 16.97
C LYS A 248 7.00 15.57 16.38
N ARG A 249 6.79 14.26 16.24
CA ARG A 249 7.74 13.32 15.61
C ARG A 249 8.16 13.75 14.21
N PHE A 250 7.23 14.29 13.42
CA PHE A 250 7.51 14.79 12.07
C PHE A 250 7.91 16.26 12.01
N GLY A 251 8.09 16.92 13.16
CA GLY A 251 8.40 18.36 13.22
C GLY A 251 7.26 19.25 12.69
N VAL A 252 6.02 18.76 12.69
CA VAL A 252 4.85 19.52 12.25
C VAL A 252 4.35 20.37 13.41
N ASP A 253 4.44 21.69 13.24
CA ASP A 253 3.88 22.64 14.20
C ASP A 253 2.34 22.67 14.09
N ILE A 254 1.69 22.28 15.19
CA ILE A 254 0.23 22.25 15.32
C ILE A 254 -0.35 23.46 16.06
N SER A 255 0.48 24.41 16.50
CA SER A 255 0.01 25.61 17.23
C SER A 255 -0.88 26.52 16.38
N GLY A 256 -0.63 26.56 15.07
CA GLY A 256 -1.46 27.27 14.09
C GLY A 256 -2.62 26.45 13.51
N VAL A 257 -2.88 25.25 14.03
CA VAL A 257 -3.97 24.38 13.57
C VAL A 257 -5.15 24.57 14.50
N ASP A 258 -6.29 24.98 13.95
CA ASP A 258 -7.55 25.08 14.70
C ASP A 258 -8.17 23.69 14.88
N TRP A 259 -8.20 23.21 16.12
CA TRP A 259 -8.73 21.89 16.47
C TRP A 259 -9.40 21.86 17.83
N VAL A 260 -10.35 20.93 17.99
CA VAL A 260 -11.07 20.68 19.24
C VAL A 260 -10.93 19.21 19.65
N HIS A 261 -10.73 18.98 20.94
CA HIS A 261 -10.77 17.63 21.50
C HIS A 261 -12.23 17.16 21.57
N GLU A 262 -12.49 15.96 21.07
CA GLU A 262 -13.80 15.31 21.12
C GLU A 262 -13.59 13.89 21.66
N LEU A 263 -14.28 13.53 22.74
CA LEU A 263 -14.26 12.16 23.23
C LEU A 263 -14.83 11.26 22.12
N GLY A 264 -14.05 10.24 21.74
CA GLY A 264 -14.47 9.31 20.71
C GLY A 264 -15.72 8.54 21.13
N PRO A 265 -16.54 8.03 20.17
CA PRO A 265 -17.71 7.21 20.50
C PRO A 265 -17.37 5.89 21.23
N GLU A 266 -16.08 5.56 21.40
CA GLU A 266 -15.59 4.35 22.07
C GLU A 266 -14.76 4.63 23.33
N THR A 267 -14.74 5.88 23.82
CA THR A 267 -14.10 6.17 25.11
C THR A 267 -14.91 5.49 26.21
N THR A 268 -14.34 4.46 26.83
CA THR A 268 -15.00 3.75 27.92
C THR A 268 -14.92 4.60 29.20
N ALA A 269 -15.89 4.46 30.11
CA ALA A 269 -15.93 5.23 31.37
C ALA A 269 -14.60 5.15 32.18
N THR A 270 -13.82 4.09 32.00
CA THR A 270 -12.49 3.89 32.60
C THR A 270 -11.41 4.80 32.02
N GLU A 271 -11.44 5.14 30.72
CA GLU A 271 -10.49 6.09 30.10
C GLU A 271 -10.79 7.54 30.50
N ILE A 272 -12.06 7.86 30.80
CA ILE A 272 -12.48 9.17 31.29
C ILE A 272 -11.92 9.41 32.70
N ALA A 273 -12.00 8.42 33.60
CA ALA A 273 -11.46 8.52 34.95
C ALA A 273 -9.93 8.73 34.99
N SER A 274 -9.19 8.14 34.06
CA SER A 274 -7.72 8.32 33.98
C SER A 274 -7.26 9.67 33.41
N LEU A 275 -8.15 10.42 32.76
CA LEU A 275 -7.85 11.76 32.26
C LEU A 275 -8.06 12.82 33.35
N ASP A 276 -9.06 12.63 34.23
CA ASP A 276 -9.32 13.53 35.37
C ASP A 276 -8.20 13.45 36.43
N ASP A 277 -7.56 12.29 36.61
CA ASP A 277 -6.42 12.10 37.54
C ASP A 277 -5.10 12.77 37.06
N LEU A 278 -5.06 13.36 35.86
CA LEU A 278 -3.89 14.07 35.31
C LEU A 278 -4.05 15.61 35.34
N GLU A 279 -5.21 16.12 35.76
CA GLU A 279 -5.48 17.55 35.92
C GLU A 279 -5.45 18.05 37.39
N ASP A 280 -5.18 17.16 38.36
CA ASP A 280 -4.96 17.49 39.80
C ASP A 280 -3.49 17.45 40.24
#